data_AF-A0A5C5WNF0-F1
#
_entry.id   AF-A0A5C5WNF0-F1
#
_cell.length_a   1.000
_cell.length_b   1.000
_cell.length_c   1.000
_cell.angle_alpha   90.00
_cell.angle_beta   90.00
_cell.angle_gamma   90.00
#
_symmetry.space_group_name_H-M   'P 1'
#
loop_
_entity.id
_entity.type
_entity.pdbx_description
1 polymer ?
#
loop_
_entity_poly.entity_id
_entity_poly.type
_entity_poly.pdbx_seq_one_letter_code
_entity_poly.pdbx_strand_id
1 'polypeptide(L)'
;MADFGLIRSFDIDDHQLDGQSPQECFVLGYELAAVDALLKGNDEFSQLIHSQNRERINVSCAEEDRQFRLEWMQSDPSEGWMMLHVQRR
;
A
#
# COMPACT_ATOMS: atom_id res chain seq x y z
N MET A 1 -20.37 -19.17 0.89
CA MET A 1 -20.34 -17.72 1.18
C MET A 1 -18.88 -17.38 1.44
N ALA A 2 -18.27 -16.58 0.57
CA ALA A 2 -16.89 -16.15 0.79
C ALA A 2 -16.92 -15.13 1.93
N ASP A 3 -16.34 -15.51 3.06
CA ASP A 3 -16.17 -14.63 4.20
C ASP A 3 -15.04 -13.67 3.82
N PHE A 4 -15.40 -12.50 3.28
CA PHE A 4 -14.46 -11.41 3.07
C PHE A 4 -14.17 -10.83 4.45
N GLY A 5 -13.33 -11.53 5.23
CA GLY A 5 -12.88 -11.08 6.53
C GLY A 5 -12.39 -9.64 6.40
N LEU A 6 -12.96 -8.76 7.22
CA LEU A 6 -12.58 -7.34 7.25
C LEU A 6 -11.08 -7.24 7.55
N ILE A 7 -10.29 -6.94 6.51
CA ILE A 7 -8.84 -6.72 6.60
C ILE A 7 -8.65 -5.33 7.22
N ARG A 8 -8.67 -5.28 8.55
CA ARG A 8 -8.66 -4.05 9.37
C ARG A 8 -9.80 -3.08 9.01
N SER A 9 -10.15 -2.21 9.94
CA SER A 9 -10.80 -0.98 9.52
C SER A 9 -9.75 -0.27 8.69
N PHE A 10 -10.01 -0.09 7.41
CA PHE A 10 -9.40 1.05 6.76
C PHE A 10 -9.80 2.25 7.61
N ASP A 11 -8.88 2.90 8.30
CA ASP A 11 -9.09 4.27 8.82
C ASP A 11 -9.18 5.25 7.62
N ILE A 12 -10.01 4.91 6.64
CA ILE A 12 -10.55 5.81 5.63
C ILE A 12 -11.57 6.66 6.38
N ASP A 13 -11.10 7.63 7.13
CA ASP A 13 -11.76 8.95 7.18
C ASP A 13 -10.89 9.97 7.91
N ASP A 14 -9.74 10.25 7.30
CA ASP A 14 -9.04 11.53 7.49
C ASP A 14 -8.96 12.26 6.14
N HIS A 15 -10.07 12.25 5.38
CA HIS A 15 -10.23 12.83 4.03
C HIS A 15 -9.26 12.28 2.95
N GLN A 16 -8.53 11.21 3.20
CA GLN A 16 -7.50 10.70 2.28
C GLN A 16 -8.03 10.00 1.01
N LEU A 17 -9.34 9.73 0.94
CA LEU A 17 -10.02 9.23 -0.26
C LEU A 17 -11.03 10.23 -0.83
N ASP A 18 -11.09 11.44 -0.27
CA ASP A 18 -11.98 12.47 -0.79
C ASP A 18 -11.60 12.83 -2.23
N GLY A 19 -12.59 12.78 -3.11
CA GLY A 19 -12.41 13.06 -4.54
C GLY A 19 -11.96 11.87 -5.39
N GLN A 20 -11.72 10.69 -4.80
CA GLN A 20 -11.43 9.46 -5.55
C GLN A 20 -12.73 8.79 -6.00
N SER A 21 -12.71 8.20 -7.20
CA SER A 21 -13.78 7.34 -7.66
C SER A 21 -13.83 6.04 -6.86
N PRO A 22 -15.00 5.36 -6.77
CA PRO A 22 -15.10 4.06 -6.13
C PRO A 22 -14.12 3.01 -6.68
N GLN A 23 -13.80 3.10 -7.97
CA GLN A 23 -12.82 2.24 -8.64
C GLN A 23 -11.40 2.48 -8.11
N GLU A 24 -11.01 3.74 -7.96
CA GLU A 24 -9.71 4.11 -7.38
C GLU A 24 -9.62 3.65 -5.92
N CYS A 25 -10.67 3.87 -5.12
CA CYS A 25 -10.73 3.37 -3.74
C CYS A 25 -10.55 1.85 -3.66
N PHE A 26 -11.16 1.10 -4.59
CA PHE A 26 -11.01 -0.35 -4.64
C PHE A 26 -9.57 -0.78 -4.95
N VAL A 27 -8.94 -0.14 -5.96
CA VAL A 27 -7.54 -0.42 -6.33
C VAL A 27 -6.61 -0.14 -5.16
N LEU A 28 -6.75 1.03 -4.54
CA LEU A 28 -5.94 1.43 -3.39
C LEU A 28 -6.12 0.46 -2.22
N GLY A 29 -7.36 0.04 -1.94
CA GLY A 29 -7.64 -0.90 -0.88
C GLY A 29 -7.06 -2.29 -1.12
N TYR A 30 -7.23 -2.83 -2.32
CA TYR A 30 -6.67 -4.13 -2.68
C TYR A 30 -5.13 -4.13 -2.61
N GLU A 31 -4.49 -3.08 -3.12
CA GLU A 31 -3.04 -2.94 -3.09
C GLU A 31 -2.50 -2.92 -1.66
N LEU A 32 -3.13 -2.13 -0.77
CA LEU A 32 -2.71 -2.06 0.63
C LEU A 32 -2.82 -3.43 1.31
N ALA A 33 -3.93 -4.13 1.10
CA ALA A 33 -4.13 -5.47 1.65
C ALA A 33 -3.08 -6.49 1.15
N ALA A 34 -2.67 -6.38 -0.11
CA ALA A 34 -1.61 -7.22 -0.67
C ALA A 34 -0.25 -6.90 -0.03
N VAL A 35 0.08 -5.62 0.16
CA VAL A 35 1.32 -5.20 0.85
C VAL A 35 1.34 -5.70 2.29
N ASP A 36 0.25 -5.54 3.04
CA ASP A 36 0.13 -6.03 4.43
C ASP A 36 0.35 -7.54 4.53
N ALA A 37 -0.17 -8.32 3.57
CA ALA A 37 0.07 -9.76 3.51
C ALA A 37 1.55 -10.07 3.26
N LEU A 38 2.22 -9.32 2.37
CA LEU A 38 3.65 -9.49 2.09
C LEU A 38 4.53 -9.13 3.29
N LEU A 39 4.20 -8.06 4.02
CA LEU A 39 4.91 -7.63 5.24
C LEU A 39 4.92 -8.71 6.33
N LYS A 40 3.86 -9.52 6.42
CA LYS A 40 3.75 -10.61 7.40
C LYS A 40 4.41 -11.90 6.94
N GLY A 41 4.39 -12.18 5.64
CA GLY A 41 4.82 -13.46 5.08
C GLY A 41 6.24 -13.50 4.52
N ASN A 42 6.85 -12.35 4.19
CA ASN A 42 8.12 -12.30 3.47
C ASN A 42 9.20 -11.52 4.22
N ASP A 43 10.41 -12.07 4.18
CA ASP A 43 11.60 -11.47 4.79
C ASP A 43 12.07 -10.24 4.01
N GLU A 44 12.01 -10.27 2.68
CA GLU A 44 12.26 -9.12 1.80
C GLU A 44 11.35 -9.20 0.57
N PHE A 45 10.97 -8.05 0.00
CA PHE A 45 10.22 -8.02 -1.26
C PHE A 45 10.31 -6.66 -1.94
N SER A 46 9.92 -6.63 -3.20
CA SER A 46 9.67 -5.40 -3.94
C SER A 46 8.32 -5.48 -4.65
N GLN A 47 7.57 -4.39 -4.61
CA GLN A 47 6.20 -4.35 -5.12
C GLN A 47 5.93 -2.98 -5.74
N LEU A 48 5.27 -2.97 -6.89
CA LEU A 48 4.78 -1.73 -7.49
C LEU A 48 3.53 -1.26 -6.75
N ILE A 49 3.51 0.01 -6.37
CA ILE A 49 2.43 0.62 -5.59
C ILE A 49 1.97 1.94 -6.21
N HIS A 50 0.71 2.31 -6.01
CA HIS A 50 0.20 3.59 -6.41
C HIS A 50 0.67 4.68 -5.44
N SER A 51 1.03 5.85 -5.97
CA SER A 51 1.60 6.95 -5.16
C SER A 51 0.64 7.47 -4.10
N GLN A 52 -0.67 7.41 -4.36
CA GLN A 52 -1.72 7.76 -3.41
C GLN A 52 -1.81 6.81 -2.19
N ASN A 53 -1.17 5.65 -2.23
CA ASN A 53 -1.08 4.72 -1.10
C ASN A 53 0.19 4.88 -0.27
N ARG A 54 1.09 5.79 -0.67
CA ARG A 54 2.38 6.02 -0.01
C ARG A 54 2.27 6.17 1.51
N GLU A 55 1.37 7.04 1.98
CA GLU A 55 1.23 7.28 3.43
C GLU A 55 0.67 6.05 4.16
N ARG A 56 -0.29 5.35 3.56
CA ARG A 56 -0.86 4.12 4.14
C ARG A 56 0.20 3.02 4.28
N ILE A 57 1.03 2.86 3.26
CA ILE A 57 2.13 1.89 3.26
C ILE A 57 3.20 2.25 4.28
N ASN A 58 3.50 3.54 4.45
CA ASN A 58 4.44 4.00 5.48
C ASN A 58 3.95 3.58 6.88
N VAL A 59 2.66 3.77 7.17
CA VAL A 59 2.04 3.31 8.42
C VAL A 59 2.13 1.79 8.56
N SER A 60 1.73 1.01 7.54
CA SER A 60 1.82 -0.45 7.58
C SER A 60 3.24 -0.96 7.84
N CYS A 61 4.25 -0.38 7.18
CA CYS A 61 5.65 -0.74 7.41
C CYS A 61 6.13 -0.38 8.82
N ALA A 62 5.71 0.78 9.36
CA ALA A 62 6.06 1.21 10.71
C ALA A 62 5.43 0.32 11.78
N GLU A 63 4.17 -0.09 11.62
CA GLU A 63 3.49 -1.01 12.54
C GLU A 63 4.15 -2.39 12.60
N GLU A 64 4.71 -2.85 11.49
CA GLU A 64 5.41 -4.14 11.37
C GLU A 64 6.92 -4.03 11.63
N ASP A 65 7.40 -2.86 12.07
CA ASP A 65 8.82 -2.52 12.32
C ASP A 65 9.75 -2.90 11.15
N ARG A 66 9.33 -2.55 9.93
CA ARG A 66 10.04 -2.90 8.68
C ARG A 66 10.79 -1.71 8.12
N GLN A 67 12.08 -1.92 7.82
CA GLN A 67 12.84 -0.97 7.00
C GLN A 67 12.43 -1.07 5.54
N PHE A 68 12.14 0.08 4.93
CA PHE A 68 11.70 0.14 3.54
C PHE A 68 12.20 1.39 2.82
N ARG A 69 12.12 1.36 1.49
CA ARG A 69 12.44 2.47 0.59
C ARG A 69 11.39 2.56 -0.51
N LEU A 70 10.97 3.78 -0.83
CA LEU A 70 10.10 4.07 -1.96
C LEU A 70 10.89 4.80 -3.05
N GLU A 71 10.78 4.35 -4.28
CA GLU A 71 11.42 4.98 -5.45
C GLU A 71 10.39 5.32 -6.51
N TRP A 72 10.44 6.55 -7.03
CA TRP A 72 9.63 6.94 -8.18
C TRP A 72 10.11 6.23 -9.44
N MET A 73 9.17 5.78 -10.27
CA MET A 73 9.54 5.22 -11.57
C MET A 73 10.00 6.34 -12.49
N GLN A 74 11.30 6.34 -12.85
CA GLN A 74 11.93 7.41 -13.64
C GLN A 74 11.31 7.60 -15.04
N SER A 75 10.54 6.62 -15.52
CA SER A 75 9.86 6.65 -16.82
C SER A 75 8.36 6.92 -16.73
N ASP A 76 7.82 7.26 -15.55
CA ASP A 76 6.40 7.57 -15.38
C ASP A 76 6.17 9.10 -15.29
N PRO A 77 5.76 9.77 -16.39
CA PRO A 77 5.48 11.21 -16.40
C PRO A 77 4.23 11.59 -15.59
N SER A 78 3.41 10.61 -15.19
CA SER A 78 2.22 10.86 -14.37
C SER A 78 2.52 10.86 -12.87
N GLU A 79 3.70 10.38 -12.46
CA GLU A 79 4.04 10.13 -11.04
C GLU A 79 2.92 9.35 -10.31
N GLY A 80 2.25 8.45 -11.03
CA GLY A 80 1.16 7.64 -10.48
C GLY A 80 1.67 6.45 -9.68
N TRP A 81 2.88 5.99 -9.96
CA TRP A 81 3.39 4.73 -9.42
C TRP A 81 4.79 4.83 -8.81
N MET A 82 5.01 4.06 -7.75
CA MET A 82 6.27 3.96 -7.02
C MET A 82 6.66 2.49 -6.85
N MET A 83 7.95 2.22 -6.79
CA MET A 83 8.47 0.91 -6.37
C MET A 83 8.71 0.93 -4.87
N LEU A 84 8.02 0.05 -4.14
CA LEU A 84 8.29 -0.25 -2.74
C LEU A 84 9.35 -1.34 -2.65
N HIS A 85 10.38 -1.10 -1.85
CA HIS A 85 11.40 -2.09 -1.48
C HIS A 85 11.38 -2.26 0.04
N VAL A 86 11.09 -3.46 0.52
CA VAL A 86 11.15 -3.80 1.95
C VAL A 86 12.37 -4.67 2.19
N GLN A 87 13.18 -4.26 3.16
CA GLN A 87 14.42 -4.92 3.51
C GLN A 87 14.20 -6.11 4.45
N ARG A 88 15.24 -6.94 4.53
CA ARG A 88 15.31 -8.08 5.44
C ARG A 88 15.26 -7.64 6.90
N ARG A 89 14.55 -8.42 7.73
CA ARG A 89 14.46 -8.25 9.19
C ARG A 89 15.77 -8.56 9.90
#